data_AF-A0A7K2AXZ9-F1
#
_entry.id   AF-A0A7K2AXZ9-F1
#
_cell.length_a   1.000
_cell.length_b   1.000
_cell.length_c   1.000
_cell.angle_alpha   90.00
_cell.angle_beta   90.00
_cell.angle_gamma   90.00
#
_symmetry.space_group_name_H-M   'P 1'
#
loop_
_entity.id
_entity.type
_entity.pdbx_description
1 polymer ?
#
loop_
_entity_poly.entity_id
_entity_poly.type
_entity_poly.pdbx_seq_one_letter_code
_entity_poly.pdbx_strand_id
1 'polypeptide(L)'
;MSRALSTSRPATPRPAAPQAGTQSRLRVVERERPRSKAVRRIVVRVVIVLLGGLFAIGVLQAVVTQAQGRIDQLDHQIDEAVSLDRELRLRRAELLSPARLATEARDRLGMVPPETINYLDPAIPPAP
;
A
#
# COMPACT_ATOMS: atom_id res chain seq x y z
N MET A 1 114.41 -32.79 35.37
CA MET A 1 114.05 -32.70 33.95
C MET A 1 112.81 -33.57 33.70
N SER A 2 111.74 -32.95 33.15
CA SER A 2 110.67 -33.56 32.34
C SER A 2 109.72 -34.56 33.03
N ARG A 3 108.70 -34.11 33.79
CA ARG A 3 107.31 -33.77 33.36
C ARG A 3 106.60 -34.86 32.54
N ALA A 4 105.81 -35.67 33.25
CA ALA A 4 104.87 -36.63 32.70
C ALA A 4 103.66 -35.93 32.05
N LEU A 5 103.25 -36.44 30.90
CA LEU A 5 102.14 -35.96 30.08
C LEU A 5 100.80 -36.44 30.66
N SER A 6 100.00 -35.51 31.20
CA SER A 6 98.58 -35.75 31.49
C SER A 6 97.79 -35.69 30.18
N THR A 7 97.20 -36.83 29.79
CA THR A 7 96.22 -36.91 28.71
C THR A 7 94.89 -36.35 29.20
N SER A 8 94.53 -35.16 28.70
CA SER A 8 93.21 -34.55 28.87
C SER A 8 92.17 -35.33 28.05
N ARG A 9 91.15 -35.85 28.71
CA ARG A 9 90.01 -36.55 28.10
C ARG A 9 88.98 -35.52 27.65
N PRO A 10 88.59 -35.46 26.36
CA PRO A 10 87.60 -34.49 25.92
C PRO A 10 86.22 -34.83 26.50
N ALA A 11 85.57 -33.80 27.07
CA ALA A 11 84.21 -33.88 27.56
C ALA A 11 83.23 -34.12 26.40
N THR A 12 82.53 -35.25 26.43
CA THR A 12 81.45 -35.57 25.50
C THR A 12 80.28 -34.61 25.75
N PRO A 13 79.66 -34.01 24.70
CA PRO A 13 78.48 -33.16 24.88
C PRO A 13 77.33 -34.04 25.38
N ARG A 14 76.82 -33.71 26.57
CA ARG A 14 75.59 -34.30 27.12
C ARG A 14 74.43 -33.93 26.18
N PRO A 15 73.67 -34.89 25.62
CA PRO A 15 72.49 -34.56 24.85
C PRO A 15 71.51 -33.79 25.76
N ALA A 16 71.11 -32.62 25.29
CA ALA A 16 70.13 -31.79 25.95
C ALA A 16 68.88 -32.64 26.23
N ALA A 17 68.47 -32.71 27.50
CA ALA A 17 67.14 -33.21 27.84
C ALA A 17 66.12 -32.49 26.95
N PRO A 18 65.12 -33.18 26.37
CA PRO A 18 64.03 -32.49 25.70
C PRO A 18 63.43 -31.55 26.72
N GLN A 19 63.64 -30.24 26.52
CA GLN A 19 62.96 -29.23 27.29
C GLN A 19 61.49 -29.58 27.18
N ALA A 20 60.86 -29.81 28.33
CA ALA A 20 59.44 -30.02 28.44
C ALA A 20 58.79 -28.83 27.75
N GLY A 21 58.49 -29.01 26.46
CA GLY A 21 57.70 -28.09 25.69
C GLY A 21 56.44 -27.97 26.49
N THR A 22 56.23 -26.78 27.07
CA THR A 22 54.98 -26.34 27.64
C THR A 22 53.92 -26.80 26.67
N GLN A 23 53.31 -27.94 26.97
CA GLN A 23 52.18 -28.44 26.23
C GLN A 23 51.17 -27.34 26.42
N SER A 24 51.03 -26.52 25.40
CA SER A 24 50.06 -25.46 25.39
C SER A 24 48.75 -26.18 25.64
N ARG A 25 48.25 -26.05 26.87
CA ARG A 25 46.96 -26.55 27.31
C ARG A 25 45.91 -25.68 26.62
N LEU A 26 45.88 -25.72 25.29
CA LEU A 26 44.71 -25.44 24.52
C LEU A 26 43.76 -26.59 24.82
N ARG A 27 43.08 -26.47 25.96
CA ARG A 27 41.83 -27.16 26.18
C ARG A 27 40.90 -26.60 25.13
N VAL A 28 40.73 -27.35 24.05
CA VAL A 28 39.64 -27.13 23.09
C VAL A 28 38.38 -27.28 23.91
N VAL A 29 37.86 -26.15 24.39
CA VAL A 29 36.50 -26.08 24.89
C VAL A 29 35.67 -26.34 23.63
N GLU A 30 35.10 -27.54 23.54
CA GLU A 30 33.99 -27.80 22.64
C GLU A 30 32.96 -26.72 22.92
N ARG A 31 33.02 -25.68 22.08
CA ARG A 31 32.12 -24.56 22.14
C ARG A 31 30.78 -25.20 21.84
N GLU A 32 29.95 -25.41 22.86
CA GLU A 32 28.60 -25.92 22.71
C GLU A 32 27.92 -25.10 21.61
N ARG A 33 27.89 -25.65 20.40
CA ARG A 33 27.41 -24.97 19.19
C ARG A 33 26.11 -25.56 18.62
N PRO A 34 25.08 -25.87 19.42
CA PRO A 34 23.73 -25.99 18.85
C PRO A 34 23.00 -24.63 18.79
N ARG A 35 23.29 -23.70 19.71
CA ARG A 35 22.49 -22.47 19.89
C ARG A 35 22.62 -21.49 18.72
N SER A 36 23.80 -21.34 18.11
CA SER A 36 24.00 -20.40 16.99
C SER A 36 23.25 -20.82 15.72
N LYS A 37 23.12 -22.13 15.46
CA LYS A 37 22.38 -22.64 14.30
C LYS A 37 20.86 -22.46 14.47
N ALA A 38 20.36 -22.62 15.70
CA ALA A 38 18.95 -22.38 16.03
C ALA A 38 18.61 -20.89 15.96
N VAL A 39 19.45 -20.04 16.57
CA VAL A 39 19.30 -18.57 16.50
C VAL A 39 19.37 -18.09 15.05
N ARG A 40 20.32 -18.60 14.25
CA ARG A 40 20.40 -18.28 12.81
C ARG A 40 19.12 -18.66 12.06
N ARG A 41 18.54 -19.84 12.33
CA ARG A 41 17.28 -20.26 11.72
C ARG A 41 16.12 -19.34 12.11
N ILE A 42 16.05 -18.92 13.37
CA ILE A 42 15.02 -17.99 13.84
C ILE A 42 15.17 -16.64 13.14
N VAL A 43 16.38 -16.08 13.09
CA VAL A 43 16.66 -14.81 12.40
C VAL A 43 16.26 -14.89 10.94
N VAL A 44 16.65 -15.95 10.23
CA VAL A 44 16.27 -16.14 8.81
C VAL A 44 14.76 -16.18 8.64
N ARG A 45 14.04 -16.90 9.51
CA ARG A 45 12.56 -16.94 9.47
C ARG A 45 11.94 -15.58 9.71
N VAL A 46 12.44 -14.83 10.69
CA VAL A 46 11.96 -13.46 10.99
C VAL A 46 12.17 -12.56 9.79
N VAL A 47 13.35 -12.61 9.15
CA VAL A 47 13.66 -11.83 7.95
C VAL A 47 12.72 -12.20 6.80
N ILE A 48 12.47 -13.50 6.57
CA ILE A 48 11.54 -13.95 5.53
C ILE A 48 10.11 -13.46 5.80
N VAL A 49 9.65 -13.53 7.05
CA VAL A 49 8.31 -13.03 7.44
C VAL A 49 8.23 -11.52 7.25
N LEU A 50 9.27 -10.76 7.60
CA LEU A 50 9.32 -9.33 7.38
C LEU A 50 9.27 -8.99 5.88
N LEU A 51 10.15 -9.57 5.07
CA LEU A 51 10.14 -9.33 3.62
C LEU A 51 8.82 -9.76 2.98
N GLY A 52 8.33 -10.95 3.34
CA GLY A 52 7.06 -11.48 2.84
C GLY A 52 5.88 -10.61 3.24
N GLY A 53 5.88 -10.09 4.48
CA GLY A 53 4.86 -9.17 4.97
C GLY A 53 4.86 -7.84 4.21
N LEU A 54 6.03 -7.23 4.00
CA LEU A 54 6.16 -6.00 3.20
C LEU A 54 5.68 -6.23 1.75
N PHE A 55 6.05 -7.37 1.15
CA PHE A 55 5.61 -7.72 -0.19
C PHE A 55 4.08 -7.95 -0.26
N ALA A 56 3.52 -8.65 0.73
CA ALA A 56 2.09 -8.90 0.82
C ALA A 56 1.29 -7.60 0.94
N ILE A 57 1.78 -6.61 1.70
CA ILE A 57 1.18 -5.28 1.78
C ILE A 57 1.14 -4.61 0.40
N GLY A 58 2.24 -4.66 -0.35
CA GLY A 58 2.29 -4.09 -1.71
C GLY A 58 1.30 -4.77 -2.68
N VAL A 59 1.19 -6.10 -2.62
CA VAL A 59 0.19 -6.84 -3.42
C VAL A 59 -1.23 -6.49 -3.00
N LEU A 60 -1.51 -6.40 -1.69
CA LEU A 60 -2.82 -5.98 -1.20
C LEU A 60 -3.17 -4.58 -1.66
N GLN A 61 -2.22 -3.64 -1.62
CA GLN A 61 -2.43 -2.29 -2.15
C GLN A 61 -2.74 -2.34 -3.64
N ALA A 62 -2.00 -3.10 -4.45
CA ALA A 62 -2.27 -3.22 -5.89
C ALA A 62 -3.67 -3.80 -6.18
N VAL A 63 -4.12 -4.78 -5.40
CA VAL A 63 -5.48 -5.35 -5.49
C VAL A 63 -6.54 -4.34 -5.07
N VAL A 64 -6.30 -3.57 -4.01
CA VAL A 64 -7.20 -2.49 -3.55
C VAL A 64 -7.28 -1.39 -4.61
N THR A 65 -6.18 -1.02 -5.25
CA THR A 65 -6.16 -0.05 -6.36
C THR A 65 -6.88 -0.59 -7.59
N GLN A 66 -6.80 -1.89 -7.87
CA GLN A 66 -7.58 -2.50 -8.96
C GLN A 66 -9.09 -2.56 -8.67
N ALA A 67 -9.48 -2.66 -7.40
CA ALA A 67 -10.90 -2.59 -7.00
C ALA A 67 -11.50 -1.18 -7.21
N GLN A 68 -10.67 -0.13 -7.25
CA GLN A 68 -11.11 1.23 -7.56
C GLN A 68 -11.56 1.38 -9.02
N GLY A 69 -10.99 0.61 -9.95
CA GLY A 69 -11.36 0.71 -11.37
C GLY A 69 -12.82 0.37 -11.69
N ARG A 70 -13.49 -0.45 -10.87
CA ARG A 70 -14.92 -0.74 -11.04
C ARG A 70 -15.81 0.31 -10.40
N ILE A 71 -15.34 0.98 -9.35
CA ILE A 71 -16.04 2.10 -8.71
C ILE A 71 -15.95 3.33 -9.61
N ASP A 72 -14.75 3.62 -10.14
CA ASP A 72 -14.51 4.75 -11.07
C ASP A 72 -15.37 4.64 -12.34
N GLN A 73 -15.59 3.41 -12.85
CA GLN A 73 -16.47 3.19 -13.99
C GLN A 73 -17.96 3.39 -13.66
N LEU A 74 -18.38 3.08 -12.43
CA LEU A 74 -19.76 3.30 -11.98
C LEU A 74 -20.02 4.79 -11.77
N ASP A 75 -19.08 5.51 -11.16
CA ASP A 75 -19.19 6.96 -10.96
C ASP A 75 -19.24 7.71 -12.30
N HIS A 76 -18.41 7.32 -13.27
CA HIS A 76 -18.47 7.90 -14.61
C HIS A 76 -19.82 7.69 -15.31
N GLN A 77 -20.44 6.51 -15.16
CA GLN A 77 -21.76 6.25 -15.74
C GLN A 77 -22.87 7.06 -15.07
N ILE A 78 -22.77 7.26 -13.74
CA ILE A 78 -23.72 8.08 -12.99
C ILE A 78 -23.62 9.54 -13.43
N ASP A 79 -22.41 10.08 -13.55
CA ASP A 79 -22.20 11.47 -13.97
C ASP A 79 -22.71 11.73 -15.39
N GLU A 80 -22.48 10.79 -16.31
CA GLU A 80 -23.00 10.88 -17.68
C GLU A 80 -24.54 10.87 -17.69
N ALA A 81 -25.17 9.96 -16.96
CA ALA A 81 -26.63 9.88 -16.85
C ALA A 81 -27.25 11.14 -16.22
N VAL A 82 -26.61 11.70 -15.19
CA VAL A 82 -27.06 12.95 -14.53
C VAL A 82 -26.94 14.13 -15.48
N SER A 83 -25.88 14.20 -16.28
CA SER A 83 -25.70 15.26 -17.28
C SER A 83 -26.80 15.23 -18.35
N LEU A 84 -27.13 14.04 -18.85
CA LEU A 84 -28.20 13.81 -19.82
C LEU A 84 -29.58 14.16 -19.24
N ASP A 85 -29.90 13.75 -18.01
CA ASP A 85 -31.17 14.10 -17.37
C ASP A 85 -31.31 15.62 -17.20
N ARG A 86 -30.24 16.30 -16.79
CA ARG A 86 -30.25 17.78 -16.70
C ARG A 86 -30.51 18.43 -18.05
N GLU A 87 -29.85 17.97 -19.10
CA GLU A 87 -30.04 18.50 -20.45
C GLU A 87 -31.48 18.27 -20.95
N LEU A 88 -32.01 17.06 -20.77
CA LEU A 88 -33.39 16.74 -21.15
C LEU A 88 -34.41 17.57 -20.38
N ARG A 89 -34.19 17.81 -19.08
CA ARG A 89 -35.04 18.71 -18.28
C ARG A 89 -34.96 20.14 -18.76
N LEU A 90 -33.77 20.62 -19.12
CA LEU A 90 -33.59 21.97 -19.66
C LEU A 90 -34.35 22.14 -20.98
N ARG A 91 -34.15 21.21 -21.92
CA ARG A 91 -34.88 21.19 -23.20
C ARG A 91 -36.38 21.10 -23.00
N ARG A 92 -36.83 20.29 -22.04
CA ARG A 92 -38.26 20.20 -21.69
C ARG A 92 -38.78 21.52 -21.12
N ALA A 93 -38.02 22.19 -20.26
CA ALA A 93 -38.39 23.49 -19.71
C ALA A 93 -38.44 24.58 -20.80
N GLU A 94 -37.53 24.54 -21.78
CA GLU A 94 -37.56 25.43 -22.95
C GLU A 94 -38.78 25.17 -23.83
N LEU A 95 -39.09 23.90 -24.12
CA LEU A 95 -40.25 23.51 -24.93
C LEU A 95 -41.58 23.83 -24.24
N LEU A 96 -41.66 23.65 -22.93
CA LEU A 96 -42.82 23.96 -22.11
C LEU A 96 -42.82 25.40 -21.58
N SER A 97 -41.84 26.22 -21.98
CA SER A 97 -41.75 27.58 -21.46
C SER A 97 -43.06 28.31 -21.79
N PRO A 98 -43.75 28.87 -20.79
CA PRO A 98 -45.01 29.59 -21.00
C PRO A 98 -44.86 30.71 -22.03
N ALA A 99 -43.66 31.31 -22.09
CA ALA A 99 -43.31 32.31 -23.10
C ALA A 99 -43.43 31.76 -24.53
N ARG A 100 -42.90 30.57 -24.83
CA ARG A 100 -42.98 29.96 -26.17
C ARG A 100 -44.42 29.61 -26.55
N LEU A 101 -45.18 29.04 -25.61
CA LEU A 101 -46.59 28.72 -25.82
C LEU A 101 -47.42 29.99 -26.05
N ALA A 102 -47.15 31.07 -25.30
CA ALA A 102 -47.82 32.36 -25.48
C ALA A 102 -47.46 33.02 -26.81
N THR A 103 -46.20 32.95 -27.25
CA THR A 103 -45.77 33.45 -28.56
C THR A 103 -46.41 32.65 -29.68
N GLU A 104 -46.42 31.31 -29.61
CA GLU A 104 -47.03 30.48 -30.65
C GLU A 104 -48.55 30.66 -30.72
N ALA A 105 -49.23 30.82 -29.57
CA ALA A 105 -50.66 31.12 -29.53
C ALA A 105 -51.00 32.50 -30.12
N ARG A 106 -50.16 33.51 -29.89
CA ARG A 106 -50.33 34.84 -30.50
C ARG A 106 -50.07 34.79 -32.01
N ASP A 107 -48.94 34.24 -32.42
CA ASP A 107 -48.45 34.35 -33.79
C ASP A 107 -49.15 33.40 -34.76
N ARG A 108 -49.54 32.20 -34.32
CA ARG A 108 -50.18 31.19 -35.19
C ARG A 108 -51.68 31.10 -35.02
N LEU A 109 -52.19 31.33 -33.81
CA LEU A 109 -53.61 31.17 -33.50
C LEU A 109 -54.35 32.50 -33.34
N GLY A 110 -53.63 33.63 -33.42
CA GLY A 110 -54.22 34.97 -33.28
C GLY A 110 -54.79 35.25 -31.89
N MET A 111 -54.38 34.48 -30.88
CA MET A 111 -54.91 34.62 -29.52
C MET A 111 -54.33 35.86 -28.83
N VAL A 112 -55.19 36.68 -28.26
CA VAL A 112 -54.79 37.91 -27.56
C VAL A 112 -54.82 37.65 -26.04
N PRO A 113 -53.81 38.10 -25.26
CA PRO A 113 -53.85 37.98 -23.81
C PRO A 113 -55.02 38.77 -23.23
N PRO A 114 -55.75 38.22 -22.23
CA PRO A 114 -56.77 38.98 -21.52
C PRO A 114 -56.15 40.13 -20.70
N GLU A 115 -56.82 41.29 -20.64
CA GLU A 115 -56.36 42.44 -19.86
C GLU A 115 -56.43 42.21 -18.35
N THR A 116 -57.29 41.30 -17.89
CA THR A 116 -57.47 41.01 -16.47
C THR A 116 -57.67 39.51 -16.25
N ILE A 117 -56.87 38.91 -15.37
CA ILE A 117 -56.99 37.51 -14.97
C ILE A 117 -57.61 37.48 -13.58
N ASN A 118 -58.82 36.93 -13.46
CA ASN A 118 -59.48 36.74 -12.18
C ASN A 118 -59.32 35.29 -11.72
N TYR A 119 -58.57 35.08 -10.63
CA TYR A 119 -58.39 33.75 -10.04
C TYR A 119 -59.52 33.46 -9.05
N LEU A 120 -60.24 32.37 -9.28
CA LEU A 120 -61.24 31.89 -8.33
C LEU A 120 -60.53 31.09 -7.24
N ASP A 121 -60.61 31.58 -6.00
CA ASP A 121 -60.14 30.85 -4.83
C ASP A 121 -61.21 29.81 -4.44
N PRO A 122 -60.88 28.51 -4.39
CA PRO A 122 -61.85 27.45 -4.10
C PRO A 122 -62.43 27.47 -2.67
N ALA A 123 -62.00 28.39 -1.81
CA ALA A 123 -62.35 28.39 -0.38
C ALA A 123 -63.66 29.10 0.02
N ILE A 124 -64.51 29.56 -0.91
CA ILE A 124 -65.79 30.20 -0.56
C ILE A 124 -66.96 29.40 -1.16
N PRO A 125 -67.59 28.47 -0.41
CA PRO A 125 -68.90 27.96 -0.80
C PRO A 125 -69.91 29.12 -0.78
N PRO A 126 -70.81 29.21 -1.78
CA PRO A 126 -71.82 30.26 -1.80
C PRO A 126 -72.71 30.15 -0.55
N ALA A 127 -72.93 31.27 0.13
CA ALA A 127 -73.85 31.38 1.25
C ALA A 127 -75.28 30.96 0.82
N PRO A 128 -76.08 30.37 1.73
CA PRO A 128 -77.38 29.77 1.40
C PRO A 128 -78.40 30.76 0.82
#